data_AF-A0A5P2DFE8-F1
#
_entry.id   AF-A0A5P2DFE8-F1
#
_cell.length_a   1.000
_cell.length_b   1.000
_cell.length_c   1.000
_cell.angle_alpha   90.00
_cell.angle_beta   90.00
_cell.angle_gamma   90.00
#
_symmetry.space_group_name_H-M   'P 1'
#
loop_
_entity.id
_entity.type
_entity.pdbx_description
1 polymer ?
#
loop_
_entity_poly.entity_id
_entity_poly.type
_entity_poly.pdbx_seq_one_letter_code
_entity_poly.pdbx_strand_id
1 'polypeptide(L)' 'MKDPFACEEQALLAPSAPADRAAARRTVAARAVDRAELLLLIDMLGLHPEHDRPDEPGR' A
#
# COMPACT_ATOMS: atom_id res chain seq x y z
N MET A 1 -29.41 -19.82 6.62
CA MET A 1 -29.41 -18.35 6.41
C MET A 1 -27.97 -17.97 6.10
N LYS A 2 -27.68 -17.49 4.87
CA LYS A 2 -26.34 -17.04 4.48
C LYS A 2 -26.14 -15.65 5.10
N ASP A 3 -25.12 -15.48 5.92
CA ASP A 3 -24.87 -14.23 6.63
C ASP A 3 -24.54 -13.11 5.62
N PRO A 4 -25.29 -11.98 5.62
CA PRO A 4 -25.06 -10.88 4.67
C PRO A 4 -23.87 -9.99 5.07
N PHE A 5 -23.30 -10.19 6.26
CA PHE A 5 -22.10 -9.51 6.77
C PHE A 5 -20.88 -10.43 6.83
N ALA A 6 -20.95 -11.61 6.20
CA ALA A 6 -19.76 -12.37 5.83
C ALA A 6 -18.96 -11.56 4.81
N CYS A 7 -18.32 -10.50 5.29
CA CYS A 7 -17.24 -9.83 4.61
C CYS A 7 -16.19 -10.92 4.41
N GLU A 8 -15.88 -11.22 3.16
CA GLU A 8 -14.79 -12.12 2.79
C GLU A 8 -13.47 -11.48 3.25
N GLU A 9 -13.19 -11.55 4.55
CA GLU A 9 -12.06 -10.95 5.26
C GLU A 9 -10.71 -11.65 4.92
N GLN A 10 -10.70 -12.49 3.89
CA GLN A 10 -9.50 -13.22 3.46
C GLN A 10 -8.76 -12.53 2.30
N ALA A 11 -9.28 -11.42 1.76
CA ALA A 11 -8.57 -10.65 0.72
C ALA A 11 -7.67 -9.53 1.26
N LEU A 12 -7.73 -9.21 2.57
CA LEU A 12 -6.97 -8.11 3.18
C LEU A 12 -5.55 -8.49 3.62
N LEU A 13 -5.18 -9.77 3.53
CA LEU A 13 -3.87 -10.28 3.95
C LEU A 13 -2.94 -10.63 2.77
N ALA A 14 -3.39 -10.45 1.53
CA ALA A 14 -2.47 -10.55 0.41
C ALA A 14 -1.48 -9.37 0.51
N PRO A 15 -0.16 -9.60 0.42
CA PRO A 15 0.79 -8.51 0.26
C PRO A 15 0.33 -7.70 -0.95
N SER A 16 -0.11 -6.45 -0.71
CA SER A 16 -0.58 -5.52 -1.73
C SER A 16 0.38 -5.62 -2.92
N ALA A 17 -0.15 -6.06 -4.06
CA ALA A 17 0.66 -6.28 -5.25
C ALA A 17 1.45 -4.99 -5.55
N PRO A 18 2.67 -5.07 -6.09
CA PRO A 18 3.49 -3.89 -6.37
C PRO A 18 2.77 -2.84 -7.24
N ALA A 19 1.82 -3.28 -8.08
CA ALA A 19 0.94 -2.40 -8.85
C ALA A 19 -0.01 -1.55 -7.99
N ASP A 20 -0.50 -2.09 -6.87
CA ASP A 20 -1.39 -1.43 -5.92
C ASP A 20 -0.64 -0.38 -5.09
N ARG A 21 0.60 -0.68 -4.67
CA ARG A 21 1.49 0.31 -4.02
C ARG A 21 1.86 1.48 -4.92
N ALA A 22 2.09 1.24 -6.21
CA ALA A 22 2.32 2.32 -7.18
C ALA A 22 1.07 3.19 -7.40
N ALA A 23 -0.13 2.62 -7.34
CA ALA A 23 -1.37 3.39 -7.36
C ALA A 23 -1.55 4.20 -6.07
N ALA A 24 -1.28 3.61 -4.90
CA ALA A 24 -1.34 4.28 -3.61
C ALA A 24 -0.40 5.50 -3.55
N ARG A 25 0.87 5.36 -3.98
CA ARG A 25 1.81 6.49 -4.08
C ARG A 25 1.29 7.62 -4.98
N ARG A 26 0.71 7.28 -6.14
CA ARG A 26 0.14 8.29 -7.04
C ARG A 26 -1.04 9.02 -6.40
N THR A 27 -1.91 8.31 -5.70
CA THR A 27 -3.02 8.92 -4.95
C THR A 27 -2.52 9.85 -3.85
N VAL A 28 -1.50 9.44 -3.08
CA VAL A 28 -0.89 10.29 -2.04
C VAL A 28 -0.25 11.53 -2.66
N ALA A 29 0.50 11.38 -3.75
CA ALA A 29 1.10 12.51 -4.48
C ALA A 29 0.07 13.49 -5.04
N ALA A 30 -1.10 13.01 -5.45
CA ALA A 30 -2.20 13.86 -5.93
C ALA A 30 -2.95 14.60 -4.80
N ARG A 31 -2.72 14.22 -3.53
CA ARG A 31 -3.39 14.79 -2.35
C ARG A 31 -2.48 15.66 -1.49
N ALA A 32 -1.18 15.41 -1.53
CA ALA A 32 -0.20 16.22 -0.82
C ALA A 32 -0.18 17.65 -1.37
N VAL A 33 -0.16 18.62 -0.46
CA VAL A 33 -0.09 20.06 -0.74
C VAL A 33 1.36 20.47 -1.04
N ASP A 34 2.34 19.80 -0.45
CA ASP A 34 3.75 20.04 -0.67
C ASP A 34 4.62 18.78 -0.58
N ARG A 35 5.92 18.96 -0.87
CA ARG A 35 6.90 17.87 -0.89
C ARG A 35 7.19 17.30 0.50
N ALA A 36 7.18 18.10 1.55
CA ALA A 36 7.43 17.63 2.91
C ALA A 36 6.25 16.78 3.41
N GLU A 37 5.02 17.21 3.14
CA GLU A 37 3.81 16.44 3.44
C GLU A 37 3.78 15.12 2.67
N LEU A 38 4.13 15.13 1.38
CA LEU A 38 4.24 13.89 0.59
C LEU A 38 5.22 12.89 1.22
N LEU A 39 6.40 13.34 1.65
CA LEU A 39 7.39 12.48 2.28
C LEU A 39 6.90 11.90 3.60
N LEU A 40 6.23 12.72 4.44
CA LEU A 40 5.65 12.27 5.69
C LEU A 40 4.55 11.23 5.47
N LEU A 41 3.68 11.43 4.48
CA LEU A 41 2.60 10.50 4.15
C LEU A 41 3.14 9.19 3.58
N ILE A 42 4.15 9.23 2.71
CA ILE A 42 4.81 8.01 2.19
C ILE A 42 5.42 7.21 3.34
N ASP A 43 6.03 7.89 4.30
CA ASP A 43 6.65 7.25 5.46
C ASP A 43 5.62 6.62 6.40
N MET A 44 4.59 7.37 6.82
CA MET A 44 3.52 6.85 7.67
C MET A 44 2.79 5.65 7.06
N LEU A 45 2.65 5.63 5.73
CA LEU A 45 1.95 4.56 5.01
C LEU A 45 2.89 3.42 4.56
N GLY A 46 4.20 3.52 4.83
CA GLY A 46 5.18 2.52 4.43
C GLY A 46 5.32 2.33 2.91
N LEU A 47 4.94 3.35 2.12
CA LEU A 47 4.85 3.28 0.66
C LEU A 47 6.19 3.52 -0.05
N HIS A 48 7.31 3.44 0.67
CA HIS A 48 8.64 3.62 0.13
C HIS A 48 8.87 2.69 -1.08
N PRO A 49 9.36 3.22 -2.22
CA PRO A 49 9.56 2.43 -3.43
C PRO A 49 10.60 1.29 -3.25
N GLU A 50 11.46 1.39 -2.24
CA GLU A 50 12.43 0.34 -1.91
C GLU A 50 11.77 -0.95 -1.40
N HIS A 51 10.55 -0.85 -0.85
CA HIS A 51 9.78 -2.00 -0.37
C HIS A 51 9.09 -2.80 -1.49
N ASP A 52 9.13 -2.34 -2.74
CA ASP A 52 8.57 -3.07 -3.88
C ASP A 52 9.57 -4.02 -4.53
N ARG A 53 10.83 -3.98 -4.10
CA ARG A 53 11.77 -5.02 -4.49
C ARG A 53 11.24 -6.33 -3.90
N PRO A 54 11.05 -7.39 -4.70
CA PRO A 54 10.84 -8.70 -4.13
C PRO A 54 12.03 -8.93 -3.20
N ASP A 55 11.74 -9.21 -1.93
CA ASP A 55 12.73 -9.69 -0.97
C ASP A 55 13.42 -10.86 -1.68
N GLU A 56 14.64 -10.67 -2.18
CA GLU A 56 15.40 -11.80 -2.72
C GLU A 56 15.71 -12.66 -1.49
N PRO A 57 15.21 -13.92 -1.42
CA PRO A 57 15.57 -14.79 -0.32
C PRO A 57 17.03 -15.17 -0.53
N GLY A 58 17.92 -14.44 0.12
CA GLY A 58 19.35 -14.55 -0.10
C GLY A 58 20.14 -14.27 1.17
N ARG A 59 20.12 -15.20 2.13
CA ARG A 59 21.33 -15.95 2.54
C ARG A 59 21.02 -17.03 3.59
#